data_AF-A0A9D1Y402-F1
#
_entry.id   AF-A0A9D1Y402-F1
#
_cell.length_a   1.000
_cell.length_b   1.000
_cell.length_c   1.000
_cell.angle_alpha   90.00
_cell.angle_beta   90.00
_cell.angle_gamma   90.00
#
_symmetry.space_group_name_H-M   'P 1'
#
loop_
_entity.id
_entity.type
_entity.pdbx_description
1 polymer ?
#
loop_
_entity_poly.entity_id
_entity_poly.type
_entity_poly.pdbx_seq_one_letter_code
_entity_poly.pdbx_strand_id
1 'polypeptide(L)'
;MIQQQSRWGHWKAFGLALAMAAVMFLPFVIMDGGCFFYYGDFNVQQIPFYRLAHEAVRSGDIFWSWTTDLGANFIGSYSFYLLFSPFFWLTLPFPVEAIPYLMAPLLALKFATAALTSCLYIRRFVKEEVTAVMGSLLYAFSGWMIYNVFFNHFLEVAAFFPLLLVALEELMVENRRGLFALAVALNAMVNYWFFIGEVVFVVLYFFVRCTSPQWKASFGGFCKVAFEAILGVGLAMAALLPSALAILGNPRTGTDKLLSGWSLWL
;
A
#
# COMPACT_ATOMS: atom_id res chain seq x y z
N MET A 1 -0.76 -7.28 -34.19
CA MET A 1 -2.11 -6.81 -33.83
C MET A 1 -2.49 -7.43 -32.50
N ILE A 2 -2.39 -6.68 -31.40
CA ILE A 2 -2.98 -7.07 -30.13
C ILE A 2 -4.47 -6.72 -30.26
N GLN A 3 -5.35 -7.72 -30.15
CA GLN A 3 -6.80 -7.50 -30.15
C GLN A 3 -7.14 -6.40 -29.14
N GLN A 4 -8.06 -5.52 -29.52
CA GLN A 4 -8.55 -4.43 -28.68
C GLN A 4 -9.30 -5.05 -27.50
N GLN A 5 -8.59 -5.31 -26.40
CA GLN A 5 -9.16 -5.85 -25.18
C GLN A 5 -10.27 -4.93 -24.67
N SER A 6 -11.35 -5.52 -24.15
CA SER A 6 -12.45 -4.73 -23.59
C SER A 6 -11.91 -3.79 -22.51
N ARG A 7 -12.37 -2.54 -22.56
CA ARG A 7 -12.10 -1.56 -21.50
C ARG A 7 -12.70 -1.98 -20.15
N TRP A 8 -13.50 -3.04 -20.08
CA TRP A 8 -14.22 -3.45 -18.87
C TRP A 8 -13.53 -4.54 -18.04
N GLY A 9 -12.46 -5.18 -18.53
CA GLY A 9 -11.85 -6.34 -17.84
C GLY A 9 -11.38 -6.08 -16.41
N HIS A 10 -10.78 -4.91 -16.15
CA HIS A 10 -10.33 -4.53 -14.80
C HIS A 10 -11.49 -4.24 -13.84
N TRP A 11 -12.62 -3.73 -14.34
CA TRP A 11 -13.85 -3.58 -13.54
C TRP A 11 -14.51 -4.91 -13.24
N LYS A 12 -14.44 -5.88 -14.18
CA LYS A 12 -14.85 -7.25 -13.90
C LYS A 12 -13.97 -7.88 -12.82
N ALA A 13 -12.65 -7.73 -12.91
CA ALA A 13 -11.71 -8.21 -11.90
C ALA A 13 -12.02 -7.60 -10.51
N PHE A 14 -12.26 -6.29 -10.45
CA PHE A 14 -12.67 -5.59 -9.23
C PHE A 14 -13.96 -6.17 -8.65
N GLY A 15 -15.03 -6.27 -9.46
CA GLY A 15 -16.33 -6.74 -8.99
C GLY A 15 -16.30 -8.20 -8.53
N LEU A 16 -15.60 -9.07 -9.27
CA LEU A 16 -15.41 -10.47 -8.88
C LEU A 16 -14.62 -10.58 -7.58
N ALA A 17 -13.50 -9.86 -7.45
CA ALA A 17 -12.70 -9.87 -6.24
C ALA A 17 -13.45 -9.29 -5.04
N LEU A 18 -14.25 -8.23 -5.22
CA LEU A 18 -15.08 -7.66 -4.17
C LEU A 18 -16.13 -8.67 -3.69
N ALA A 19 -16.81 -9.35 -4.63
CA ALA A 19 -17.79 -10.38 -4.29
C ALA A 19 -17.15 -11.57 -3.58
N MET A 20 -16.00 -12.06 -4.08
CA MET A 20 -15.26 -13.16 -3.46
C MET A 20 -14.76 -12.81 -2.05
N ALA A 21 -14.19 -11.62 -1.87
CA ALA A 21 -13.75 -11.16 -0.56
C ALA A 21 -14.93 -10.95 0.40
N ALA A 22 -16.06 -10.42 -0.08
CA ALA A 22 -17.28 -10.32 0.71
C ALA A 22 -17.76 -11.71 1.16
N VAL A 23 -17.83 -12.70 0.26
CA VAL A 23 -18.19 -14.08 0.62
C VAL A 23 -17.20 -14.70 1.61
N MET A 24 -15.90 -14.39 1.48
CA MET A 24 -14.86 -14.88 2.38
C MET A 24 -14.98 -14.31 3.80
N PHE A 25 -15.26 -13.01 3.93
CA PHE A 25 -15.32 -12.33 5.24
C PHE A 25 -16.71 -12.38 5.90
N LEU A 26 -17.78 -12.47 5.12
CA LEU A 26 -19.17 -12.37 5.59
C LEU A 26 -19.53 -13.38 6.70
N PRO A 27 -19.14 -14.66 6.66
CA PRO A 27 -19.44 -15.59 7.74
C PRO A 27 -18.89 -15.14 9.09
N PHE A 28 -17.65 -14.66 9.12
CA PHE A 28 -16.99 -14.17 10.33
C PHE A 28 -17.65 -12.88 10.84
N VAL A 29 -18.00 -11.97 9.92
CA VAL A 29 -18.74 -10.74 10.25
C VAL A 29 -20.10 -11.04 10.88
N ILE A 30 -20.83 -12.04 10.36
CA ILE A 30 -22.13 -12.45 10.93
C ILE A 30 -21.95 -13.08 12.31
N MET A 31 -20.95 -13.94 12.48
CA MET A 31 -20.68 -14.62 13.75
C MET A 31 -20.36 -13.63 14.88
N ASP A 32 -19.63 -12.56 14.59
CA ASP A 32 -19.17 -11.56 15.56
C ASP A 32 -20.08 -10.32 15.63
N GLY A 33 -21.35 -10.44 15.20
CA GLY A 33 -22.35 -9.38 15.38
C GLY A 33 -22.13 -8.13 14.52
N GLY A 34 -21.45 -8.27 13.37
CA GLY A 34 -21.16 -7.20 12.41
C GLY A 34 -19.72 -6.70 12.45
N CYS A 35 -18.95 -7.05 13.47
CA CYS A 35 -17.52 -6.75 13.53
C CYS A 35 -16.72 -7.87 12.85
N PHE A 36 -15.54 -7.55 12.31
CA PHE A 36 -14.60 -8.56 11.86
C PHE A 36 -13.44 -8.66 12.84
N PHE A 37 -13.39 -9.75 13.59
CA PHE A 37 -12.24 -10.10 14.42
C PHE A 37 -11.45 -11.23 13.79
N TYR A 38 -10.13 -11.15 13.94
CA TYR A 38 -9.20 -12.17 13.48
C TYR A 38 -8.42 -12.73 14.68
N TYR A 39 -7.16 -12.35 14.86
CA TYR A 39 -6.38 -12.63 16.07
C TYR A 39 -5.14 -11.73 16.12
N GLY A 40 -4.41 -11.74 17.26
CA GLY A 40 -3.15 -11.01 17.47
C GLY A 40 -3.22 -9.53 17.11
N ASP A 41 -2.18 -9.01 16.46
CA ASP A 41 -2.00 -7.58 16.15
C ASP A 41 -3.19 -6.99 15.38
N PHE A 42 -3.91 -7.77 14.57
CA PHE A 42 -5.12 -7.27 13.93
C PHE A 42 -6.16 -6.78 14.97
N ASN A 43 -6.43 -7.60 15.99
CA ASN A 43 -7.42 -7.26 17.02
C ASN A 43 -6.85 -6.25 18.04
N VAL A 44 -5.61 -6.44 18.49
CA VAL A 44 -5.05 -5.68 19.61
C VAL A 44 -4.31 -4.40 19.19
N GLN A 45 -3.97 -4.23 17.91
CA GLN A 45 -3.29 -3.03 17.40
C GLN A 45 -4.05 -2.39 16.25
N GLN A 46 -4.39 -3.13 15.20
CA GLN A 46 -4.91 -2.54 13.97
C GLN A 46 -6.25 -1.81 14.17
N ILE A 47 -7.21 -2.43 14.85
CA ILE A 47 -8.51 -1.83 15.15
C ILE A 47 -8.35 -0.62 16.11
N PRO A 48 -7.63 -0.74 17.25
CA PRO A 48 -7.35 0.41 18.11
C PRO A 48 -6.61 1.56 17.41
N PHE A 49 -5.63 1.27 16.56
CA PHE A 49 -4.89 2.29 15.81
C PHE A 49 -5.80 3.03 14.83
N TYR A 50 -6.67 2.33 14.12
CA TYR A 50 -7.67 2.97 13.25
C TYR A 50 -8.59 3.88 14.06
N ARG A 51 -9.06 3.44 15.24
CA ARG A 51 -9.92 4.24 16.10
C ARG A 51 -9.23 5.49 16.62
N LEU A 52 -8.04 5.33 17.20
CA LEU A 52 -7.24 6.42 17.76
C LEU A 52 -6.88 7.44 16.69
N ALA A 53 -6.41 6.98 15.53
CA ALA A 53 -6.08 7.87 14.43
C ALA A 53 -7.29 8.57 13.83
N HIS A 54 -8.43 7.89 13.74
CA HIS A 54 -9.67 8.51 13.31
C HIS A 54 -10.10 9.62 14.27
N GLU A 55 -10.07 9.37 15.59
CA GLU A 55 -10.40 10.38 16.61
C GLU A 55 -9.44 11.57 16.53
N ALA A 56 -8.13 11.33 16.48
CA ALA A 56 -7.11 12.39 16.41
C ALA A 56 -7.25 13.25 15.14
N VAL A 57 -7.49 12.65 13.98
CA VAL A 57 -7.69 13.40 12.72
C VAL A 57 -8.98 14.21 12.76
N ARG A 58 -10.04 13.74 13.41
CA ARG A 58 -11.30 14.47 13.53
C ARG A 58 -11.28 15.57 14.59
N SER A 59 -10.56 15.38 15.70
CA SER A 59 -10.40 16.42 16.73
C SER A 59 -9.36 17.47 16.31
N GLY A 60 -8.43 17.12 15.44
CA GLY A 60 -7.29 17.95 15.04
C GLY A 60 -6.05 17.75 15.91
N ASP A 61 -6.10 16.86 16.90
CA ASP A 61 -5.00 16.57 17.83
C ASP A 61 -3.96 15.61 17.21
N ILE A 62 -3.42 16.01 16.05
CA ILE A 62 -2.59 15.16 15.19
C ILE A 62 -1.08 15.27 15.45
N PHE A 63 -0.64 15.96 16.51
CA PHE A 63 0.79 16.16 16.78
C PHE A 63 1.32 15.23 17.86
N TRP A 64 0.73 15.26 19.06
CA TRP A 64 1.16 14.45 20.20
C TRP A 64 -0.01 13.61 20.72
N SER A 65 0.19 12.30 20.76
CA SER A 65 -0.76 11.34 21.32
C SER A 65 -0.37 11.00 22.75
N TRP A 66 -1.23 11.32 23.71
CA TRP A 66 -1.08 10.90 25.11
C TRP A 66 -1.60 9.49 25.38
N THR A 67 -2.34 8.92 24.43
CA THR A 67 -2.99 7.61 24.56
C THR A 67 -2.13 6.48 24.00
N THR A 68 -1.03 6.80 23.32
CA THR A 68 -0.06 5.85 22.80
C THR A 68 1.10 5.71 23.78
N ASP A 69 1.23 4.56 24.43
CA ASP A 69 2.25 4.26 25.45
C ASP A 69 2.34 5.35 26.56
N LEU A 70 3.51 5.96 26.75
CA LEU A 70 3.75 7.07 27.69
C LEU A 70 3.67 8.45 27.00
N GLY A 71 3.21 8.48 25.75
CA GLY A 71 3.23 9.64 24.89
C GLY A 71 4.04 9.39 23.62
N ALA A 72 3.46 9.72 22.46
CA ALA A 72 4.10 9.50 21.16
C ALA A 72 3.83 10.63 20.17
N ASN A 73 4.74 10.83 19.21
CA ASN A 73 4.50 11.67 18.05
C ASN A 73 3.49 10.98 17.12
N PHE A 74 2.29 11.54 16.99
CA PHE A 74 1.20 10.92 16.26
C PHE A 74 1.56 10.70 14.78
N ILE A 75 2.05 11.74 14.10
CA ILE A 75 2.38 11.66 12.67
C ILE A 75 3.42 10.56 12.45
N GLY A 76 4.56 10.61 13.13
CA GLY A 76 5.62 9.61 12.98
C GLY A 76 5.17 8.20 13.33
N SER A 77 4.38 8.02 14.38
CA SER A 77 3.89 6.70 14.80
C SER A 77 2.88 6.11 13.82
N TYR A 78 1.94 6.90 13.29
CA TYR A 78 0.84 6.37 12.48
C TYR A 78 1.04 6.51 10.96
N SER A 79 2.10 7.20 10.52
CA SER A 79 2.50 7.28 9.09
C SER A 79 2.79 5.92 8.47
N PHE A 80 3.46 5.03 9.21
CA PHE A 80 3.74 3.67 8.75
C PHE A 80 2.48 2.80 8.63
N TYR A 81 1.50 3.01 9.51
CA TYR A 81 0.35 2.12 9.64
C TYR A 81 -0.84 2.53 8.78
N LEU A 82 -1.22 3.80 8.74
CA LEU A 82 -2.53 4.17 8.19
C LEU A 82 -2.71 5.64 7.83
N LEU A 83 -1.93 6.57 8.40
CA LEU A 83 -2.25 8.00 8.29
C LEU A 83 -2.32 8.49 6.84
N PHE A 84 -1.47 7.95 5.96
CA PHE A 84 -1.45 8.27 4.54
C PHE A 84 -2.14 7.24 3.64
N SER A 85 -2.81 6.25 4.25
CA SER A 85 -3.57 5.24 3.52
C SER A 85 -4.86 5.81 2.94
N PRO A 86 -5.09 5.72 1.61
CA PRO A 86 -6.39 6.08 1.03
C PRO A 86 -7.57 5.33 1.68
N PHE A 87 -7.36 4.09 2.13
CA PHE A 87 -8.40 3.28 2.77
C PHE A 87 -8.74 3.77 4.19
N PHE A 88 -7.76 4.29 4.93
CA PHE A 88 -8.03 4.92 6.21
C PHE A 88 -8.89 6.18 6.04
N TRP A 89 -8.57 7.03 5.06
CA TRP A 89 -9.32 8.26 4.81
C TRP A 89 -10.78 8.01 4.44
N LEU A 90 -11.11 6.85 3.83
CA LEU A 90 -12.50 6.43 3.59
C LEU A 90 -13.31 6.23 4.88
N THR A 91 -12.66 6.09 6.03
CA THR A 91 -13.36 5.94 7.32
C THR A 91 -13.85 7.26 7.89
N LEU A 92 -13.22 8.40 7.57
CA LEU A 92 -13.51 9.69 8.23
C LEU A 92 -14.95 10.20 8.14
N PRO A 93 -15.71 9.93 7.05
CA PRO A 93 -17.13 10.32 7.00
C PRO A 93 -18.02 9.62 8.04
N PHE A 94 -17.57 8.51 8.63
CA PHE A 94 -18.34 7.70 9.55
C PHE A 94 -18.08 8.08 11.01
N PRO A 95 -19.01 7.81 11.96
CA PRO A 95 -18.75 7.98 13.38
C PRO A 95 -17.70 6.98 13.87
N VAL A 96 -17.01 7.27 14.97
CA VAL A 96 -15.90 6.44 15.46
C VAL A 96 -16.36 5.03 15.86
N GLU A 97 -17.59 4.89 16.32
CA GLU A 97 -18.21 3.62 16.69
C GLU A 97 -18.38 2.69 15.49
N ALA A 98 -18.39 3.23 14.26
CA ALA A 98 -18.49 2.44 13.03
C ALA A 98 -17.16 1.77 12.66
N ILE A 99 -16.02 2.20 13.22
CA ILE A 99 -14.68 1.75 12.78
C ILE A 99 -14.50 0.23 12.83
N PRO A 100 -14.88 -0.49 13.91
CA PRO A 100 -14.78 -1.95 13.93
C PRO A 100 -15.59 -2.64 12.82
N TYR A 101 -16.75 -2.09 12.46
CA TYR A 101 -17.63 -2.61 11.41
C TYR A 101 -17.09 -2.33 10.00
N LEU A 102 -16.27 -1.29 9.83
CA LEU A 102 -15.66 -0.94 8.54
C LEU A 102 -14.46 -1.81 8.19
N MET A 103 -13.90 -2.60 9.12
CA MET A 103 -12.69 -3.38 8.88
C MET A 103 -12.84 -4.40 7.74
N ALA A 104 -13.88 -5.23 7.77
CA ALA A 104 -14.14 -6.20 6.69
C ALA A 104 -14.46 -5.54 5.34
N PRO A 105 -15.35 -4.52 5.26
CA PRO A 105 -15.56 -3.76 4.03
C PRO A 105 -14.28 -3.17 3.43
N LEU A 106 -13.41 -2.59 4.27
CA LEU A 106 -12.13 -2.05 3.82
C LEU A 106 -11.18 -3.15 3.33
N LEU A 107 -11.09 -4.29 4.02
CA LEU A 107 -10.31 -5.44 3.55
C LEU A 107 -10.83 -5.90 2.18
N ALA A 108 -12.14 -6.09 2.03
CA ALA A 108 -12.72 -6.47 0.74
C ALA A 108 -12.40 -5.46 -0.38
N LEU A 109 -12.42 -4.16 -0.06
CA LEU A 109 -12.04 -3.11 -0.99
C LEU A 109 -10.54 -3.16 -1.34
N LYS A 110 -9.66 -3.52 -0.41
CA LYS A 110 -8.21 -3.71 -0.68
C LYS A 110 -7.98 -4.89 -1.62
N PHE A 111 -8.62 -6.03 -1.40
CA PHE A 111 -8.57 -7.18 -2.31
C PHE A 111 -9.08 -6.80 -3.71
N ALA A 112 -10.21 -6.10 -3.78
CA ALA A 112 -10.77 -5.63 -5.04
C ALA A 112 -9.84 -4.65 -5.77
N THR A 113 -9.22 -3.73 -5.04
CA THR A 113 -8.25 -2.77 -5.58
C THR A 113 -7.00 -3.48 -6.10
N ALA A 114 -6.46 -4.45 -5.35
CA ALA A 114 -5.33 -5.26 -5.79
C ALA A 114 -5.64 -6.07 -7.07
N ALA A 115 -6.85 -6.61 -7.18
CA ALA A 115 -7.30 -7.28 -8.42
C ALA A 115 -7.42 -6.28 -9.58
N LEU A 116 -7.98 -5.09 -9.33
CA LEU A 116 -8.10 -4.06 -10.36
C LEU A 116 -6.73 -3.65 -10.88
N THR A 117 -5.82 -3.22 -10.00
CA THR A 117 -4.51 -2.66 -10.37
C THR A 117 -3.61 -3.72 -11.01
N SER A 118 -3.58 -4.95 -10.48
CA SER A 118 -2.86 -6.06 -11.10
C SER A 118 -3.44 -6.46 -12.45
N CYS A 119 -4.77 -6.40 -12.63
CA CYS A 119 -5.38 -6.56 -13.95
C CYS A 119 -4.93 -5.47 -14.92
N LEU A 120 -4.77 -4.21 -14.46
CA LEU A 120 -4.25 -3.12 -15.31
C LEU A 120 -2.84 -3.44 -15.83
N TYR A 121 -2.02 -4.11 -15.01
CA TYR A 121 -0.66 -4.51 -15.33
C TYR A 121 -0.62 -5.76 -16.22
N ILE A 122 -1.21 -6.87 -15.79
CA ILE A 122 -1.12 -8.19 -16.44
C ILE A 122 -1.66 -8.14 -17.88
N ARG A 123 -2.75 -7.39 -18.12
CA ARG A 123 -3.36 -7.28 -19.45
C ARG A 123 -2.42 -6.71 -20.53
N ARG A 124 -1.35 -6.02 -20.13
CA ARG A 124 -0.32 -5.52 -21.06
C ARG A 124 0.49 -6.65 -21.70
N PHE A 125 0.51 -7.83 -21.06
CA PHE A 125 1.36 -8.95 -21.45
C PHE A 125 0.57 -10.17 -21.95
N VAL A 126 -0.75 -10.20 -21.78
CA VAL A 126 -1.61 -11.28 -22.24
C VAL A 126 -2.55 -10.82 -23.36
N LYS A 127 -2.96 -11.75 -24.23
CA LYS A 127 -3.89 -11.45 -25.34
C LYS A 127 -5.34 -11.44 -24.87
N GLU A 128 -5.73 -12.43 -24.09
CA GLU A 128 -7.11 -12.65 -23.66
C GLU A 128 -7.43 -11.93 -22.36
N GLU A 129 -8.57 -11.25 -22.33
CA GLU A 129 -9.08 -10.53 -21.15
C GLU A 129 -9.32 -11.48 -19.97
N VAL A 130 -9.85 -12.68 -20.24
CA VAL A 130 -10.13 -13.70 -19.21
C VAL A 130 -8.84 -14.09 -18.49
N THR A 131 -7.74 -14.28 -19.22
CA THR A 131 -6.42 -14.60 -18.64
C THR A 131 -5.89 -13.47 -17.76
N ALA A 132 -6.11 -12.21 -18.16
CA ALA A 132 -5.73 -11.07 -17.32
C ALA A 132 -6.54 -11.04 -16.01
N VAL A 133 -7.86 -11.27 -16.10
CA VAL A 133 -8.75 -11.32 -14.94
C VAL A 133 -8.35 -12.47 -14.01
N MET A 134 -8.15 -13.68 -14.54
CA MET A 134 -7.72 -14.84 -13.73
C MET A 134 -6.38 -14.57 -13.04
N GLY A 135 -5.38 -14.04 -13.76
CA GLY A 135 -4.09 -13.69 -13.18
C GLY A 135 -4.20 -12.63 -12.08
N SER A 136 -5.09 -11.66 -12.24
CA SER A 136 -5.32 -10.62 -11.24
C SER A 136 -6.02 -11.13 -9.98
N LEU A 137 -6.93 -12.10 -10.12
CA LEU A 137 -7.56 -12.78 -8.99
C LEU A 137 -6.53 -13.63 -8.24
N LEU A 138 -5.64 -14.34 -8.95
CA LEU A 138 -4.56 -15.10 -8.33
C LEU A 138 -3.59 -14.18 -7.56
N TYR A 139 -3.32 -12.98 -8.07
CA TYR A 139 -2.52 -11.97 -7.36
C TYR A 139 -3.23 -11.48 -6.09
N ALA A 140 -4.48 -11.04 -6.22
CA ALA A 140 -5.26 -10.48 -5.13
C ALA A 140 -5.53 -11.49 -4.01
N PHE A 141 -5.79 -12.76 -4.36
CA PHE A 141 -6.02 -13.85 -3.41
C PHE A 141 -4.81 -14.76 -3.24
N SER A 142 -3.60 -14.23 -3.46
CA SER A 142 -2.36 -14.96 -3.21
C SER A 142 -2.20 -15.31 -1.73
N GLY A 143 -1.41 -16.34 -1.44
CA GLY A 143 -1.13 -16.73 -0.05
C GLY A 143 -0.52 -15.60 0.77
N TRP A 144 0.28 -14.72 0.15
CA TRP A 144 0.82 -13.53 0.81
C TRP A 144 -0.29 -12.55 1.21
N MET A 145 -1.25 -12.26 0.32
CA MET A 145 -2.37 -11.37 0.62
C MET A 145 -3.26 -11.93 1.74
N ILE A 146 -3.58 -13.23 1.68
CA ILE A 146 -4.43 -13.89 2.68
C ILE A 146 -3.72 -13.94 4.05
N TYR A 147 -2.45 -14.33 4.08
CA TYR A 147 -1.67 -14.37 5.32
C TYR A 147 -1.57 -12.98 5.97
N ASN A 148 -1.31 -11.95 5.17
CA ASN A 148 -1.12 -10.60 5.67
C ASN A 148 -2.43 -9.85 5.97
N VAL A 149 -3.61 -10.49 5.89
CA VAL A 149 -4.86 -9.88 6.42
C VAL A 149 -4.66 -9.43 7.87
N PHE A 150 -3.86 -10.18 8.62
CA PHE A 150 -3.39 -9.83 9.96
C PHE A 150 -2.68 -8.46 10.01
N PHE A 151 -1.84 -8.16 9.03
CA PHE A 151 -1.15 -6.87 8.83
C PHE A 151 -1.87 -6.03 7.78
N ASN A 152 -3.07 -5.53 8.12
CA ASN A 152 -3.97 -4.80 7.22
C ASN A 152 -3.30 -3.72 6.33
N HIS A 153 -2.28 -3.04 6.84
CA HIS A 153 -1.58 -1.97 6.11
C HIS A 153 -0.62 -2.50 5.03
N PHE A 154 -0.21 -3.77 5.08
CA PHE A 154 0.57 -4.41 4.01
C PHE A 154 -0.27 -4.70 2.77
N LEU A 155 -1.58 -4.92 2.91
CA LEU A 155 -2.46 -5.16 1.77
C LEU A 155 -2.54 -3.96 0.83
N GLU A 156 -2.28 -2.77 1.34
CA GLU A 156 -2.31 -1.52 0.56
C GLU A 156 -1.10 -1.41 -0.36
N VAL A 157 0.05 -1.91 0.10
CA VAL A 157 1.27 -2.08 -0.68
C VAL A 157 0.97 -2.95 -1.90
N ALA A 158 0.42 -4.16 -1.69
CA ALA A 158 0.03 -5.02 -2.81
C ALA A 158 -1.10 -4.42 -3.67
N ALA A 159 -2.00 -3.62 -3.09
CA ALA A 159 -3.04 -2.96 -3.85
C ALA A 159 -2.48 -1.91 -4.83
N PHE A 160 -1.44 -1.16 -4.45
CA PHE A 160 -0.91 -0.06 -5.26
C PHE A 160 0.38 -0.37 -6.02
N PHE A 161 1.12 -1.40 -5.62
CA PHE A 161 2.35 -1.82 -6.29
C PHE A 161 2.18 -2.06 -7.80
N PRO A 162 1.11 -2.71 -8.30
CA PRO A 162 0.92 -2.86 -9.74
C PRO A 162 0.78 -1.52 -10.49
N LEU A 163 0.30 -0.45 -9.83
CA LEU A 163 0.27 0.89 -10.44
C LEU A 163 1.66 1.46 -10.65
N LEU A 164 2.61 1.16 -9.75
CA LEU A 164 4.02 1.55 -9.92
C LEU A 164 4.61 0.93 -11.18
N LEU A 165 4.36 -0.37 -11.39
CA LEU A 165 4.80 -1.09 -12.59
C LEU A 165 4.09 -0.59 -13.86
N VAL A 166 2.78 -0.34 -13.79
CA VAL A 166 2.01 0.25 -14.89
C VAL A 166 2.54 1.62 -15.28
N ALA A 167 2.82 2.48 -14.29
CA ALA A 167 3.30 3.83 -14.55
C ALA A 167 4.71 3.83 -15.16
N LEU A 168 5.57 2.89 -14.76
CA LEU A 168 6.86 2.69 -15.39
C LEU A 168 6.73 2.27 -16.86
N GLU A 169 5.83 1.31 -17.16
CA GLU A 169 5.55 0.90 -18.54
C GLU A 169 4.96 2.05 -19.37
N GLU A 170 4.06 2.86 -18.81
CA GLU A 170 3.51 4.05 -19.48
C GLU A 170 4.59 5.11 -19.78
N LEU A 171 5.56 5.28 -18.88
CA LEU A 171 6.68 6.20 -19.09
C LEU A 171 7.65 5.66 -20.15
N MET A 172 7.97 4.37 -20.14
CA MET A 172 8.99 3.79 -21.02
C MET A 172 8.47 3.46 -22.42
N VAL A 173 7.21 3.03 -22.55
CA VAL A 173 6.61 2.62 -23.83
C VAL A 173 5.84 3.78 -24.47
N GLU A 174 4.94 4.41 -23.71
CA GLU A 174 4.03 5.44 -24.21
C GLU A 174 4.57 6.88 -23.99
N ASN A 175 5.72 7.02 -23.33
CA ASN A 175 6.36 8.31 -22.99
C ASN A 175 5.41 9.27 -22.25
N ARG A 176 4.47 8.72 -21.45
CA ARG A 176 3.57 9.49 -20.61
C ARG A 176 4.26 9.86 -19.30
N ARG A 177 4.52 11.16 -19.14
CA ARG A 177 5.27 11.70 -18.01
C ARG A 177 4.36 12.02 -16.82
N GLY A 178 4.94 11.99 -15.63
CA GLY A 178 4.33 12.37 -14.36
C GLY A 178 3.61 11.24 -13.65
N LEU A 179 3.07 10.25 -14.38
CA LEU A 179 2.38 9.11 -13.77
C LEU A 179 3.33 8.28 -12.90
N PHE A 180 4.61 8.14 -13.30
CA PHE A 180 5.57 7.37 -12.53
C PHE A 180 5.95 8.10 -11.24
N ALA A 181 6.17 9.42 -11.30
CA ALA A 181 6.37 10.23 -10.09
C ALA A 181 5.20 10.13 -9.10
N LEU A 182 3.95 10.17 -9.59
CA LEU A 182 2.77 10.03 -8.74
C LEU A 182 2.64 8.63 -8.14
N ALA A 183 2.95 7.57 -8.90
CA ALA A 183 2.91 6.21 -8.39
C ALA A 183 4.01 5.96 -7.35
N VAL A 184 5.21 6.51 -7.57
CA VAL A 184 6.30 6.51 -6.58
C VAL A 184 5.86 7.21 -5.30
N ALA A 185 5.28 8.40 -5.43
CA ALA A 185 4.79 9.16 -4.28
C ALA A 185 3.72 8.38 -3.49
N LEU A 186 2.74 7.82 -4.19
CA LEU A 186 1.66 7.03 -3.59
C LEU A 186 2.19 5.85 -2.78
N ASN A 187 3.07 5.02 -3.37
CA ASN A 187 3.58 3.84 -2.68
C ASN A 187 4.49 4.22 -1.51
N ALA A 188 5.34 5.24 -1.67
CA ALA A 188 6.20 5.73 -0.59
C ALA A 188 5.40 6.32 0.59
N MET A 189 4.28 7.00 0.31
CA MET A 189 3.38 7.53 1.35
C MET A 189 2.58 6.43 2.05
N VAL A 190 2.06 5.46 1.30
CA VAL A 190 1.25 4.35 1.84
C VAL A 190 2.08 3.49 2.79
N ASN A 191 3.30 3.11 2.38
CA ASN A 191 4.18 2.36 3.27
C ASN A 191 5.66 2.52 2.88
N TYR A 192 6.37 3.39 3.58
CA TYR A 192 7.78 3.67 3.29
C TYR A 192 8.71 2.46 3.50
N TRP A 193 8.34 1.50 4.35
CA TRP A 193 9.17 0.32 4.64
C TRP A 193 9.14 -0.66 3.46
N PHE A 194 7.95 -1.05 3.01
CA PHE A 194 7.81 -1.92 1.85
C PHE A 194 8.22 -1.23 0.55
N PHE A 195 8.06 0.10 0.46
CA PHE A 195 8.52 0.88 -0.68
C PHE A 195 10.01 0.66 -0.99
N ILE A 196 10.87 0.43 0.01
CA ILE A 196 12.28 0.08 -0.22
C ILE A 196 12.39 -1.21 -1.06
N GLY A 197 11.63 -2.24 -0.69
CA GLY A 197 11.57 -3.51 -1.42
C GLY A 197 10.99 -3.35 -2.82
N GLU A 198 9.96 -2.53 -2.97
CA GLU A 198 9.38 -2.21 -4.29
C GLU A 198 10.37 -1.50 -5.20
N VAL A 199 11.16 -0.56 -4.68
CA VAL A 199 12.22 0.12 -5.45
C VAL A 199 13.25 -0.90 -5.92
N VAL A 200 13.71 -1.80 -5.05
CA VAL A 200 14.63 -2.88 -5.45
C VAL A 200 14.02 -3.73 -6.57
N PHE A 201 12.75 -4.13 -6.43
CA PHE A 201 12.05 -4.88 -7.48
C PHE A 201 11.98 -4.08 -8.79
N VAL A 202 11.61 -2.81 -8.73
CA VAL A 202 11.47 -1.93 -9.90
C VAL A 202 12.81 -1.75 -10.62
N VAL A 203 13.92 -1.64 -9.89
CA VAL A 203 15.26 -1.58 -10.48
C VAL A 203 15.59 -2.88 -11.22
N LEU A 204 15.35 -4.04 -10.59
CA LEU A 204 15.56 -5.33 -11.24
C LEU A 204 14.65 -5.49 -12.47
N TYR A 205 13.39 -5.12 -12.33
CA TYR A 205 12.39 -5.15 -13.40
C TYR A 205 12.81 -4.27 -14.57
N PHE A 206 13.32 -3.06 -14.30
CA PHE A 206 13.82 -2.14 -15.32
C PHE A 206 14.94 -2.77 -16.14
N PHE A 207 15.94 -3.37 -15.49
CA PHE A 207 17.04 -4.03 -16.18
C PHE A 207 16.59 -5.26 -17.00
N VAL A 208 15.68 -6.07 -16.45
CA VAL A 208 15.09 -7.20 -17.20
C VAL A 208 14.33 -6.68 -18.42
N ARG A 209 13.51 -5.62 -18.28
CA ARG A 209 12.73 -5.07 -19.38
C ARG A 209 13.57 -4.35 -20.44
N CYS A 210 14.77 -3.85 -20.12
CA CYS A 210 15.73 -3.36 -21.11
C CYS A 210 16.16 -4.43 -22.14
N THR A 211 16.01 -5.72 -21.83
CA THR A 211 16.25 -6.81 -22.79
C THR A 211 15.11 -7.02 -23.78
N SER A 212 13.93 -6.44 -23.51
CA SER A 212 12.74 -6.57 -24.35
C SER A 212 12.79 -5.62 -25.54
N PRO A 213 12.51 -6.07 -26.77
CA PRO A 213 12.46 -5.22 -27.96
C PRO A 213 11.44 -4.07 -27.88
N GLN A 214 10.45 -4.19 -26.98
CA GLN A 214 9.40 -3.21 -26.78
C GLN A 214 9.92 -1.94 -26.08
N TRP A 215 10.98 -2.06 -25.28
CA TRP A 215 11.61 -0.93 -24.62
C TRP A 215 12.77 -0.44 -25.48
N LYS A 216 12.67 0.78 -26.00
CA LYS A 216 13.81 1.46 -26.62
C LYS A 216 14.75 1.96 -25.54
N ALA A 217 15.48 1.02 -24.93
CA ALA A 217 16.45 1.31 -23.87
C ALA A 217 17.44 2.36 -24.37
N SER A 218 17.39 3.53 -23.76
CA SER A 218 18.23 4.67 -24.09
C SER A 218 18.60 5.39 -22.80
N PHE A 219 19.76 6.05 -22.81
CA PHE A 219 20.21 6.84 -21.67
C PHE A 219 19.17 7.91 -21.27
N GLY A 220 18.50 8.52 -22.26
CA GLY A 220 17.41 9.46 -22.02
C GLY A 220 16.20 8.83 -21.32
N GLY A 221 15.87 7.58 -21.61
CA GLY A 221 14.81 6.83 -20.90
C GLY A 221 15.17 6.63 -19.43
N PHE A 222 16.40 6.19 -19.15
CA PHE A 222 16.91 6.06 -17.79
C PHE A 222 16.87 7.39 -17.02
N CYS A 223 17.31 8.50 -17.63
CA CYS A 223 17.25 9.81 -17.00
C CYS A 223 15.82 10.27 -16.67
N LYS A 224 14.84 9.95 -17.53
CA LYS A 224 13.42 10.27 -17.24
C LYS A 224 12.90 9.48 -16.04
N VAL A 225 13.18 8.18 -15.99
CA VAL A 225 12.79 7.32 -14.86
C VAL A 225 13.44 7.81 -13.56
N ALA A 226 14.75 8.11 -13.59
CA ALA A 226 15.47 8.64 -12.43
C ALA A 226 14.89 9.99 -11.97
N PHE A 227 14.61 10.89 -12.91
CA PHE A 227 14.02 12.20 -12.60
C PHE A 227 12.63 12.06 -11.98
N GLU A 228 11.75 11.25 -12.56
CA GLU A 228 10.41 11.02 -12.00
C GLU A 228 10.45 10.26 -10.67
N ALA A 229 11.40 9.35 -10.46
CA ALA A 229 11.63 8.71 -9.17
C ALA A 229 12.00 9.73 -8.09
N ILE A 230 12.96 10.62 -8.37
CA ILE A 230 13.38 11.69 -7.45
C ILE A 230 12.21 12.62 -7.16
N LEU A 231 11.47 13.04 -8.19
CA LEU A 231 10.28 13.86 -8.00
C LEU A 231 9.22 13.17 -7.16
N GLY A 232 8.95 11.89 -7.40
CA GLY A 232 7.97 11.11 -6.63
C GLY A 232 8.35 10.98 -5.15
N VAL A 233 9.63 10.71 -4.85
CA VAL A 233 10.12 10.71 -3.47
C VAL A 233 10.02 12.11 -2.86
N GLY A 234 10.35 13.15 -3.63
CA GLY A 234 10.20 14.55 -3.24
C GLY A 234 8.76 14.92 -2.88
N LEU A 235 7.77 14.43 -3.65
CA LEU A 235 6.34 14.59 -3.35
C LEU A 235 5.96 13.84 -2.07
N ALA A 236 6.49 12.64 -1.86
CA ALA A 236 6.25 11.86 -0.64
C ALA A 236 6.91 12.45 0.61
N MET A 237 7.81 13.43 0.49
CA MET A 237 8.46 14.05 1.65
C MET A 237 7.48 14.69 2.63
N ALA A 238 6.29 15.09 2.20
CA ALA A 238 5.23 15.54 3.11
C ALA A 238 4.88 14.48 4.18
N ALA A 239 4.98 13.19 3.82
CA ALA A 239 4.77 12.04 4.70
C ALA A 239 6.07 11.47 5.30
N LEU A 240 7.13 11.39 4.48
CA LEU A 240 8.39 10.77 4.87
C LEU A 240 9.20 11.64 5.83
N LEU A 241 9.21 12.96 5.63
CA LEU A 241 10.06 13.86 6.42
C LEU A 241 9.72 13.85 7.91
N PRO A 242 8.44 13.95 8.34
CA PRO A 242 8.10 13.86 9.76
C PRO A 242 8.53 12.53 10.38
N SER A 243 8.34 11.43 9.65
CA SER A 243 8.71 10.09 10.09
C SER A 243 10.23 9.93 10.22
N ALA A 244 10.99 10.42 9.24
CA ALA A 244 12.45 10.40 9.28
C ALA A 244 13.01 11.24 10.43
N LEU A 245 12.47 12.44 10.65
CA LEU A 245 12.88 13.31 11.76
C LEU A 245 12.54 12.68 13.13
N ALA A 246 11.39 12.02 13.26
CA ALA A 246 11.00 11.31 14.48
C ALA A 246 11.96 10.15 14.80
N ILE A 247 12.41 9.41 13.77
CA ILE A 247 13.40 8.34 13.93
C ILE A 247 14.78 8.91 14.27
N LEU A 248 15.24 9.94 13.56
CA LEU A 248 16.54 10.57 13.81
C LEU A 248 16.64 11.22 15.19
N GLY A 249 15.52 11.75 15.70
CA GLY A 249 15.43 12.28 17.06
C GLY A 249 15.33 11.21 18.15
N ASN A 250 15.27 9.92 17.79
CA ASN A 250 15.11 8.84 18.77
C ASN A 250 16.46 8.50 19.43
N PRO A 251 16.58 8.62 20.77
CA PRO A 251 17.82 8.30 21.47
C PRO A 251 18.27 6.84 21.33
N ARG A 252 17.37 5.93 20.94
CA ARG A 252 17.63 4.50 20.79
C ARG A 252 18.31 4.12 19.47
N THR A 253 18.33 5.03 18.49
CA THR A 253 18.94 4.80 17.17
C THR A 253 20.33 5.44 17.04
N GLY A 254 20.81 6.13 18.08
CA GLY A 254 22.16 6.65 18.15
C GLY A 254 23.19 5.53 18.30
N THR A 255 24.21 5.50 17.44
CA THR A 255 25.33 4.55 17.52
C THR A 255 26.19 4.74 18.78
N ASP A 256 26.06 5.89 19.44
CA ASP A 256 26.65 6.23 20.74
C ASP A 256 25.95 5.53 21.93
N LYS A 257 24.77 4.93 21.71
CA LYS A 257 23.94 4.26 22.74
C LYS A 257 23.51 2.85 22.36
N LEU A 258 24.26 2.18 21.49
CA LEU A 258 24.07 0.76 21.22
C LEU A 258 24.36 -0.05 22.50
N LEU A 259 23.30 -0.46 23.19
CA LEU A 259 23.38 -1.42 24.29
C LEU A 259 23.95 -2.72 23.73
N SER A 260 25.24 -2.96 23.97
CA SER A 260 25.93 -4.19 23.58
C SER A 260 26.35 -4.95 24.84
N GLY A 261 26.10 -6.27 24.84
CA GLY A 261 26.51 -7.18 25.91
C GLY A 261 25.78 -6.99 27.26
N TRP A 262 26.56 -7.04 28.34
CA TRP A 262 26.12 -7.02 29.75
C TRP A 262 25.36 -5.76 30.19
N SER A 263 25.32 -4.72 29.35
CA SER A 263 24.61 -3.46 29.61
C SER A 263 23.09 -3.54 29.44
N LEU A 264 22.55 -4.68 28.98
CA LEU A 264 21.11 -4.90 28.83
C LEU A 264 20.37 -5.16 30.16
N TRP A 265 21.09 -5.50 31.23
CA TRP A 265 20.53 -5.98 32.51
C TRP A 265 20.83 -5.05 33.71
N LEU A 266 21.38 -3.86 33.47
CA LEU A 266 21.52 -2.78 34.44
C LEU A 266 20.65 -1.60 34.01
#